data_AF-V8ALE4-F1
#
_entry.id   AF-V8ALE4-F1
#
_cell.length_a   1.000
_cell.length_b   1.000
_cell.length_c   1.000
_cell.angle_alpha   90.00
_cell.angle_beta   90.00
_cell.angle_gamma   90.00
#
_symmetry.space_group_name_H-M   'P 1'
#
loop_
_entity.id
_entity.type
_entity.pdbx_description
1 polymer ?
#
loop_
_entity_poly.entity_id
_entity_poly.type
_entity_poly.pdbx_seq_one_letter_code
_entity_poly.pdbx_strand_id
1 'polypeptide(L)' 'MWNNSDGTVGLYVQSDSQKALSDFEDKLRKGPTPFASVTNLEIYPDEFPDFKNFDIKY' A
#
# COMPACT_ATOMS: atom_id res chain seq x y z
N MET A 1 -5.43 -0.74 5.47
CA MET A 1 -4.12 -0.15 5.84
C MET A 1 -4.06 -0.01 7.36
N TRP A 2 -2.90 -0.19 7.96
CA TRP A 2 -2.70 -0.06 9.41
C TRP A 2 -1.28 0.42 9.73
N ASN A 3 -1.10 0.99 10.93
CA ASN A 3 0.23 1.32 11.44
C ASN A 3 0.77 0.12 12.21
N ASN A 4 2.02 -0.26 11.94
CA ASN A 4 2.73 -1.23 12.75
C ASN A 4 3.40 -0.53 13.94
N SER A 5 3.71 -1.27 15.00
CA SER A 5 4.36 -0.74 16.21
C SER A 5 5.81 -0.30 15.98
N ASP A 6 6.43 -0.74 14.89
CA ASP A 6 7.80 -0.39 14.47
C ASP A 6 7.87 0.91 13.65
N GLY A 7 6.74 1.59 13.46
CA GLY A 7 6.66 2.83 12.68
C GLY A 7 6.51 2.63 11.18
N THR A 8 6.39 1.38 10.69
CA THR A 8 6.02 1.09 9.30
C THR A 8 4.51 1.12 9.10
N VAL A 9 4.09 1.18 7.84
CA VAL A 9 2.68 1.11 7.44
C VAL A 9 2.45 -0.18 6.65
N GLY A 10 1.48 -0.98 7.07
CA GLY A 10 1.03 -2.18 6.36
C GLY A 10 -0.16 -1.91 5.46
N LEU A 11 -0.16 -2.48 4.26
CA LEU A 11 -1.24 -2.36 3.28
C LEU A 11 -1.55 -3.72 2.66
N TYR A 12 -2.84 -4.03 2.54
CA TYR A 12 -3.33 -4.96 1.52
C TYR A 12 -3.86 -4.15 0.36
N VAL A 13 -3.47 -4.51 -0.86
CA VAL A 13 -3.82 -3.79 -2.09
C VAL A 13 -4.29 -4.82 -3.11
N GLN A 14 -5.46 -4.58 -3.70
CA GLN A 14 -6.04 -5.42 -4.73
C GLN A 14 -6.57 -4.57 -5.89
N SER A 15 -6.49 -5.11 -7.09
CA SER A 15 -7.12 -4.56 -8.28
C SER A 15 -7.18 -5.62 -9.37
N ASP A 16 -8.24 -5.62 -10.17
CA ASP A 16 -8.30 -6.43 -11.40
C ASP A 16 -7.37 -5.91 -12.51
N SER A 17 -6.80 -4.71 -12.33
CA SER A 17 -5.89 -4.07 -13.29
C SER A 17 -4.46 -4.10 -12.80
N GLN A 18 -3.63 -4.93 -13.43
CA GLN A 18 -2.18 -4.95 -13.18
C GLN A 18 -1.53 -3.58 -13.37
N LYS A 19 -2.01 -2.81 -14.35
CA LYS A 19 -1.52 -1.44 -14.57
C LYS A 19 -1.83 -0.53 -13.38
N ALA A 20 -3.01 -0.64 -12.79
CA ALA A 20 -3.38 0.17 -11.63
C ALA A 20 -2.50 -0.14 -10.41
N LEU A 21 -2.15 -1.42 -10.19
CA LEU A 21 -1.20 -1.83 -9.15
C LEU A 21 0.19 -1.23 -9.41
N SER A 22 0.73 -1.38 -10.62
CA SER A 22 2.03 -0.81 -11.00
C SER A 22 2.07 0.72 -10.84
N ASP A 23 1.02 1.43 -11.28
CA ASP A 23 0.93 2.89 -11.14
C ASP A 23 0.84 3.31 -9.65
N PHE A 24 0.22 2.49 -8.81
CA PHE A 24 0.14 2.72 -7.37
C PHE A 24 1.51 2.55 -6.70
N GLU A 25 2.24 1.48 -7.02
CA GLU A 25 3.60 1.24 -6.55
C GLU A 25 4.54 2.40 -6.93
N ASP A 26 4.48 2.87 -8.18
CA ASP A 26 5.28 3.99 -8.66
C ASP A 26 5.00 5.29 -7.89
N LYS A 27 3.73 5.54 -7.54
CA LYS A 27 3.35 6.72 -6.74
C LYS A 27 3.88 6.64 -5.32
N LEU A 28 3.87 5.45 -4.71
CA LEU A 28 4.47 5.24 -3.38
C LEU A 28 5.97 5.53 -3.42
N ARG A 29 6.69 5.04 -4.44
CA ARG A 29 8.14 5.27 -4.60
C ARG A 29 8.50 6.74 -4.81
N LYS A 30 7.63 7.51 -5.47
CA LYS A 30 7.83 8.96 -5.70
C LYS A 30 7.55 9.83 -4.48
N GLY A 31 6.99 9.25 -3.42
CA GLY A 31 6.47 9.99 -2.27
C GLY A 31 4.96 10.14 -2.39
N PRO A 32 4.18 9.53 -1.47
CA PRO A 32 2.72 9.54 -1.55
C PRO A 32 2.12 10.94 -1.30
N THR A 33 2.85 11.80 -0.58
CA THR A 33 2.48 13.20 -0.35
C THR A 33 3.74 14.07 -0.28
N PRO A 34 3.64 15.40 -0.44
CA PRO A 34 4.79 16.30 -0.26
C PRO A 34 5.41 16.29 1.14
N PHE A 35 4.71 15.71 2.13
CA PHE A 35 5.12 15.70 3.55
C PHE A 35 5.56 14.31 4.03
N ALA A 36 5.55 13.31 3.16
CA ALA A 36 5.91 11.94 3.49
C ALA A 36 6.94 11.42 2.49
N SER A 37 7.91 10.64 2.98
CA SER A 37 8.88 9.95 2.15
C SER A 37 8.84 8.46 2.46
N VAL A 38 8.97 7.63 1.41
CA VAL A 38 9.07 6.18 1.52
C VAL A 38 10.53 5.81 1.29
N THR A 39 11.22 5.41 2.35
CA THR A 39 12.64 5.03 2.31
C THR A 39 12.83 3.57 1.89
N ASN A 40 11.88 2.71 2.25
CA ASN A 40 11.83 1.31 1.87
C ASN A 40 10.41 0.93 1.44
N LEU A 41 10.29 0.18 0.36
CA LEU A 41 9.01 -0.35 -0.12
C LEU A 41 9.19 -1.82 -0.46
N GLU A 42 8.55 -2.66 0.35
CA GLU A 42 8.51 -4.11 0.17
C GLU A 42 7.15 -4.53 -0.33
N ILE A 43 7.13 -5.43 -1.31
CA ILE A 43 5.92 -5.88 -1.99
C ILE A 43 5.99 -7.39 -2.10
N TYR A 44 4.97 -8.05 -1.56
CA TYR A 44 4.85 -9.50 -1.56
C TYR A 44 3.47 -9.88 -2.06
N PRO A 45 3.35 -10.86 -2.98
CA PRO A 45 2.08 -11.51 -3.25
C PRO A 45 1.59 -12.21 -1.99
N ASP A 46 0.30 -12.06 -1.69
CA ASP A 46 -0.33 -12.68 -0.53
C ASP A 46 -1.79 -13.03 -0.85
N GLU A 47 -2.35 -13.98 -0.12
CA GLU A 47 -3.75 -14.38 -0.22
C GLU A 47 -4.56 -13.77 0.93
N PHE A 48 -5.49 -12.88 0.59
CA PHE A 48 -6.39 -12.26 1.54
C PHE A 48 -7.81 -12.17 0.96
N PRO A 49 -8.85 -12.04 1.79
CA PRO A 49 -10.22 -11.92 1.31
C PRO A 49 -10.44 -10.65 0.47
N ASP A 50 -11.25 -10.75 -0.58
CA ASP A 50 -11.64 -9.60 -1.38
C ASP A 50 -12.25 -8.48 -0.53
N PHE A 51 -11.68 -7.29 -0.62
CA PHE A 51 -12.22 -6.07 -0.04
C PHE A 51 -13.19 -5.36 -0.99
N LYS A 52 -14.30 -4.84 -0.48
CA LYS A 52 -15.25 -4.02 -1.27
C LYS A 52 -14.99 -2.52 -1.16
N ASN A 53 -14.27 -2.11 -0.11
CA ASN A 53 -14.01 -0.73 0.23
C ASN A 53 -12.56 -0.57 0.69
N PHE A 54 -12.06 0.65 0.63
CA PHE A 54 -10.83 1.04 1.32
C PHE A 54 -11.12 1.27 2.80
N ASP A 55 -10.24 0.78 3.68
CA ASP A 55 -10.37 0.94 5.14
C ASP A 55 -9.02 1.12 5.84
N ILE A 56 -9.04 1.91 6.91
CA ILE A 56 -7.91 2.16 7.81
C ILE A 56 -8.21 1.53 9.17
N LYS A 57 -7.35 0.61 9.60
CA LYS A 57 -7.43 -0.02 10.92
C LYS A 57 -6.55 0.74 11.90
N TYR A 58 -7.05 0.88 13.12
CA TYR A 58 -6.39 1.56 14.24
C TYR A 58 -5.77 0.53 15.19
#